data_AF-A0A6B3IF24-F1
#
_entry.id   AF-A0A6B3IF24-F1
#
_cell.length_a   1.000
_cell.length_b   1.000
_cell.length_c   1.000
_cell.angle_alpha   90.00
_cell.angle_beta   90.00
_cell.angle_gamma   90.00
#
_symmetry.space_group_name_H-M   'P 1'
#
loop_
_entity.id
_entity.type
_entity.pdbx_description
1 polymer ?
#
loop_
_entity_poly.entity_id
_entity_poly.type
_entity_poly.pdbx_seq_one_letter_code
_entity_poly.pdbx_strand_id
1 'polypeptide(L)'
;MVDRGPVAGGTSGAGEGNLLVSDKEPGPELELARTSLRLWSDLAQVLPADIEFEAKGGLVVAEDGEQLSVLREFAAAQARSGVAVE
;
A
#
# COMPACT_ATOMS: atom_id res chain seq x y z
N MET A 1 1.53 5.55 26.11
CA MET A 1 0.52 6.10 25.16
C MET A 1 -0.73 6.41 25.95
N VAL A 2 -1.33 7.59 25.75
CA VAL A 2 -2.58 8.00 26.39
C VAL A 2 -3.52 8.41 25.29
N ASP A 3 -4.67 7.76 25.21
CA ASP A 3 -5.74 8.08 24.25
C ASP A 3 -6.94 8.67 25.00
N ARG A 4 -7.73 9.50 24.31
CA ARG A 4 -8.98 10.05 24.84
C ARG A 4 -10.16 9.07 24.66
N GLY A 5 -10.04 8.09 23.77
CA GLY A 5 -11.06 7.08 23.48
C GLY A 5 -10.54 5.64 23.58
N PRO A 6 -11.34 4.66 23.11
CA PRO A 6 -10.89 3.27 22.99
C PRO A 6 -9.68 3.14 22.05
N VAL A 7 -8.88 2.10 22.25
CA VAL A 7 -7.77 1.76 21.34
C VAL A 7 -8.32 1.63 19.92
N ALA A 8 -7.65 2.29 18.96
CA ALA A 8 -8.06 2.36 17.55
C ALA A 8 -9.46 2.96 17.30
N GLY A 9 -10.07 3.67 18.26
CA GLY A 9 -11.42 4.25 18.11
C GLY A 9 -11.54 5.42 17.12
N GLY A 10 -10.44 5.86 16.51
CA GLY A 10 -10.40 6.89 15.46
C GLY A 10 -10.34 6.28 14.05
N THR A 11 -9.67 6.99 13.13
CA THR A 11 -9.53 6.55 11.73
C THR A 11 -8.79 5.22 11.57
N SER A 12 -7.94 4.84 12.53
CA SER A 12 -7.25 3.55 12.50
C SER A 12 -8.21 2.36 12.52
N GLY A 13 -9.25 2.39 13.36
CA GLY A 13 -10.25 1.31 13.43
C GLY A 13 -11.38 1.47 12.42
N ALA A 14 -11.51 2.64 11.79
CA ALA A 14 -12.47 2.91 10.72
C ALA A 14 -11.87 2.77 9.31
N GLY A 15 -10.56 2.49 9.21
CA GLY A 15 -9.85 2.39 7.93
C GLY A 15 -10.20 1.09 7.19
N GLU A 16 -10.06 1.13 5.87
CA GLU A 16 -10.37 0.00 4.98
C GLU A 16 -9.35 -1.16 5.07
N GLY A 17 -8.20 -0.92 5.70
CA GLY A 17 -7.12 -1.92 5.82
C GLY A 17 -6.20 -2.04 4.59
N ASN A 18 -6.38 -1.19 3.58
CA ASN A 18 -5.60 -1.23 2.35
C ASN A 18 -4.15 -0.74 2.53
N LEU A 19 -3.18 -1.51 2.02
CA LEU A 19 -1.76 -1.17 1.99
C LEU A 19 -1.31 -0.96 0.53
N LEU A 20 -1.52 0.25 0.01
CA LEU A 20 -1.35 0.55 -1.41
C LEU A 20 -0.03 1.23 -1.73
N VAL A 21 0.59 0.80 -2.84
CA VAL A 21 1.66 1.54 -3.52
C VAL A 21 1.24 2.02 -4.91
N SER A 22 0.15 1.48 -5.46
CA SER A 22 -0.27 1.65 -6.86
C SER A 22 -0.70 3.07 -7.25
N ASP A 23 -0.89 3.95 -6.26
CA ASP A 23 -1.31 5.34 -6.41
C ASP A 23 -0.18 6.35 -6.10
N LYS A 24 1.03 5.87 -5.76
CA LYS A 24 2.12 6.71 -5.27
C LYS A 24 3.18 6.97 -6.32
N GLU A 25 3.38 8.24 -6.63
CA GLU A 25 4.48 8.69 -7.48
C GLU A 25 5.85 8.41 -6.82
N PRO A 26 6.93 8.26 -7.61
CA PRO A 26 8.29 8.20 -7.10
C PRO A 26 8.62 9.36 -6.15
N GLY A 27 9.00 9.04 -4.92
CA GLY A 27 9.32 10.05 -3.92
C GLY A 27 9.13 9.57 -2.48
N PRO A 28 9.17 10.49 -1.50
CA PRO A 28 9.10 10.16 -0.09
C PRO A 28 7.87 9.33 0.31
N GLU A 29 6.72 9.58 -0.31
CA GLU A 29 5.49 8.84 -0.02
C GLU A 29 5.58 7.37 -0.45
N LEU A 30 6.10 7.11 -1.66
CA LEU A 30 6.32 5.75 -2.13
C LEU A 30 7.34 5.01 -1.26
N GLU A 31 8.43 5.66 -0.86
CA GLU A 31 9.42 5.05 0.03
C GLU A 31 8.84 4.72 1.41
N LEU A 32 7.98 5.59 1.94
CA LEU A 32 7.27 5.32 3.18
C LEU A 32 6.31 4.13 3.03
N ALA A 33 5.54 4.07 1.94
CA ALA A 33 4.61 2.97 1.69
C ALA A 33 5.32 1.63 1.52
N ARG A 34 6.45 1.60 0.80
CA ARG A 34 7.31 0.40 0.67
C ARG A 34 7.90 -0.04 2.00
N THR A 35 8.36 0.92 2.82
CA THR A 35 8.85 0.62 4.16
C THR A 35 7.75 0.05 5.04
N SER A 36 6.54 0.62 5.00
CA SER A 36 5.37 0.14 5.72
C SER A 36 5.00 -1.29 5.31
N LEU A 37 4.94 -1.59 4.00
CA LEU A 37 4.67 -2.94 3.49
C LEU A 37 5.69 -3.98 3.98
N ARG A 38 6.99 -3.63 3.98
CA ARG A 38 8.02 -4.51 4.53
C ARG A 38 7.79 -4.78 6.01
N LEU A 39 7.46 -3.76 6.80
CA LEU A 39 7.18 -3.91 8.23
C LEU A 39 5.94 -4.77 8.48
N TRP A 40 4.88 -4.63 7.69
CA TRP A 40 3.71 -5.49 7.77
C TRP A 40 4.04 -6.95 7.44
N SER A 41 4.84 -7.18 6.40
CA SER A 41 5.33 -8.52 6.06
C SER A 41 6.17 -9.13 7.20
N ASP A 42 7.05 -8.35 7.82
CA ASP A 42 7.87 -8.77 8.95
C ASP A 42 6.98 -9.09 10.19
N LEU A 43 5.98 -8.25 10.47
CA LEU A 43 5.03 -8.45 11.58
C LEU A 43 4.17 -9.70 11.39
N ALA A 44 3.75 -9.99 10.15
CA ALA A 44 2.98 -11.19 9.84
C ALA A 44 3.73 -12.49 10.15
N GLN A 45 5.06 -12.46 10.29
CA GLN A 45 5.86 -13.62 10.70
C GLN A 45 5.83 -13.87 12.22
N VAL A 46 5.47 -12.88 13.03
CA VAL A 46 5.59 -12.93 14.50
C VAL A 46 4.25 -12.75 15.23
N LEU A 47 3.26 -12.15 14.58
CA LEU A 47 1.91 -11.98 15.10
C LEU A 47 1.02 -13.18 14.75
N PRO A 48 -0.06 -13.42 15.51
CA PRO A 48 -1.00 -14.48 15.16
C PRO A 48 -1.72 -14.15 13.85
N ALA A 49 -2.28 -15.18 13.20
CA ALA A 49 -2.95 -15.05 11.91
C ALA A 49 -4.24 -14.19 11.93
N ASP A 50 -4.73 -13.84 13.13
CA ASP A 50 -5.91 -13.00 13.34
C ASP A 50 -5.69 -11.52 13.00
N ILE A 51 -4.47 -11.13 12.63
CA ILE A 51 -4.20 -9.80 12.03
C ILE A 51 -4.68 -9.68 10.57
N GLU A 52 -5.08 -10.80 9.96
CA GLU A 52 -5.69 -10.85 8.62
C GLU A 52 -4.83 -10.22 7.50
N PHE A 53 -3.50 -10.23 7.66
CA PHE A 53 -2.58 -9.73 6.63
C PHE A 53 -2.57 -10.64 5.40
N GLU A 54 -2.89 -10.09 4.23
CA GLU A 54 -2.90 -10.80 2.96
C GLU A 54 -2.24 -9.97 1.86
N ALA A 55 -1.19 -10.51 1.22
CA ALA A 55 -0.45 -9.85 0.15
C ALA A 55 -1.16 -10.00 -1.21
N LYS A 56 -2.32 -9.38 -1.36
CA LYS A 56 -3.18 -9.46 -2.57
C LYS A 56 -2.61 -8.77 -3.81
N GLY A 57 -1.66 -7.84 -3.61
CA GLY A 57 -1.26 -6.90 -4.65
C GLY A 57 -2.30 -5.79 -4.87
N GLY A 58 -2.13 -5.02 -5.93
CA GLY A 58 -3.04 -3.93 -6.32
C GLY A 58 -3.28 -3.94 -7.82
N LEU A 59 -4.49 -3.56 -8.24
CA LEU A 59 -4.89 -3.45 -9.64
C LEU A 59 -5.44 -2.04 -9.88
N VAL A 60 -4.90 -1.36 -10.89
CA VAL A 60 -5.43 -0.09 -11.40
C VAL A 60 -5.95 -0.34 -12.80
N VAL A 61 -7.18 0.11 -13.06
CA VAL A 61 -7.88 -0.13 -14.34
C VAL A 61 -7.89 1.15 -15.16
N ALA A 62 -7.56 1.05 -16.45
CA ALA A 62 -7.78 2.10 -17.43
C ALA A 62 -9.09 1.84 -18.18
N GLU A 63 -9.89 2.90 -18.37
CA GLU A 63 -11.14 2.86 -19.11
C GLU A 63 -10.90 2.93 -20.64
N ASP A 64 -9.77 3.53 -21.05
CA ASP A 64 -9.41 3.70 -22.46
C ASP A 64 -7.89 3.61 -22.70
N GLY A 65 -7.51 3.73 -23.98
CA GLY A 65 -6.12 3.63 -24.42
C GLY A 65 -5.22 4.79 -24.00
N GLU A 66 -5.79 5.99 -23.79
CA GLU A 66 -5.03 7.16 -23.35
C GLU A 66 -4.63 6.98 -21.88
N GLN A 67 -5.60 6.63 -21.03
CA GLN A 67 -5.35 6.30 -19.63
C GLN A 67 -4.38 5.13 -19.48
N LEU A 68 -4.50 4.09 -20.31
CA LEU A 68 -3.58 2.96 -20.29
C LEU A 68 -2.14 3.39 -20.60
N SER A 69 -1.94 4.33 -21.53
CA SER A 69 -0.59 4.86 -21.83
C SER A 69 0.01 5.55 -20.61
N VAL A 70 -0.77 6.40 -19.94
CA VAL A 70 -0.34 7.11 -18.72
C VAL A 70 -0.02 6.11 -17.60
N LEU A 71 -0.87 5.11 -17.37
CA LEU A 71 -0.63 4.08 -16.35
C LEU A 71 0.63 3.26 -16.63
N ARG A 72 0.95 2.99 -17.90
CA ARG A 72 2.21 2.30 -18.27
C ARG A 72 3.44 3.14 -17.97
N GLU A 73 3.39 4.44 -18.26
CA GLU A 73 4.48 5.35 -17.92
C GLU A 73 4.67 5.47 -16.40
N PHE A 74 3.56 5.56 -15.67
CA PHE A 74 3.54 5.58 -14.22
C PHE A 74 4.12 4.28 -13.63
N ALA A 75 3.64 3.11 -14.06
CA ALA A 75 4.15 1.80 -13.62
C ALA A 75 5.65 1.66 -13.92
N ALA A 76 6.11 2.11 -15.10
CA ALA A 76 7.53 2.11 -15.42
C ALA A 76 8.34 3.03 -14.50
N ALA A 77 7.79 4.16 -14.06
CA ALA A 77 8.43 5.03 -13.07
C ALA A 77 8.52 4.38 -11.69
N GLN A 78 7.44 3.73 -11.25
CA GLN A 78 7.44 2.96 -10.00
C GLN A 78 8.43 1.79 -10.03
N ALA A 79 8.55 1.09 -11.16
CA ALA A 79 9.51 0.01 -11.34
C ALA A 79 10.96 0.48 -11.13
N ARG A 80 11.31 1.67 -11.65
CA ARG A 80 12.62 2.28 -11.44
C ARG A 80 12.86 2.65 -9.97
N SER A 81 11.80 2.87 -9.20
CA SER A 81 11.83 3.07 -7.75
C SER A 81 11.75 1.77 -6.95
N GLY A 82 11.78 0.60 -7.60
CA GLY A 82 11.84 -0.70 -6.94
C GLY A 82 10.49 -1.26 -6.49
N VAL A 83 9.39 -0.83 -7.12
CA VAL A 83 8.08 -1.50 -7.01
C VAL A 83 8.02 -2.62 -8.04
N ALA A 84 7.55 -3.81 -7.65
CA ALA A 84 7.23 -4.86 -8.59
C ALA A 84 5.94 -4.48 -9.35
N VAL A 85 6.02 -4.43 -10.67
CA VAL A 85 4.90 -4.12 -11.56
C VAL A 85 4.81 -5.18 -12.65
N GLU A 86 3.60 -5.48 -13.10
CA GLU A 86 3.27 -6.44 -14.17
C GLU A 86 2.45 -5.78 -15.28
#